data_AF-A0A852TH14-F1
#
_entry.id   AF-A0A852TH14-F1
#
_cell.length_a   1.000
_cell.length_b   1.000
_cell.length_c   1.000
_cell.angle_alpha   90.00
_cell.angle_beta   90.00
_cell.angle_gamma   90.00
#
_symmetry.space_group_name_H-M   'P 1'
#
loop_
_entity.id
_entity.type
_entity.pdbx_description
1 polymer ?
#
loop_
_entity_poly.entity_id
_entity_poly.type
_entity_poly.pdbx_seq_one_letter_code
_entity_poly.pdbx_strand_id
1 'polypeptide(L)' 'MELLEQILSNQNMNEAYLRVYRNKGASGVDGVTVDELKQYLKKNKDELRQRIRTRKYQPQAAL' A
#
# COMPACT_ATOMS: atom_id res chain seq x y z
N MET A 1 -12.72 -16.52 8.02
CA MET A 1 -11.62 -15.53 7.97
C MET A 1 -12.24 -14.16 8.00
N GLU A 2 -11.72 -13.24 8.81
CA GLU A 2 -12.19 -11.84 8.83
C GLU A 2 -11.71 -11.10 7.57
N LEU A 3 -12.57 -10.23 7.01
CA LEU A 3 -12.32 -9.51 5.74
C LEU A 3 -11.00 -8.73 5.74
N LEU A 4 -10.61 -8.16 6.89
CA LEU A 4 -9.37 -7.40 7.01
C LEU A 4 -8.13 -8.24 6.71
N GLU A 5 -8.10 -9.50 7.13
CA GLU A 5 -6.97 -10.39 6.85
C GLU A 5 -6.93 -10.82 5.38
N GLN A 6 -8.09 -10.90 4.72
CA GLN A 6 -8.14 -11.12 3.27
C GLN A 6 -7.57 -9.91 2.51
N ILE A 7 -7.95 -8.70 2.91
CA ILE A 7 -7.42 -7.44 2.34
C ILE A 7 -5.90 -7.37 2.52
N LEU A 8 -5.38 -7.71 3.71
CA LEU A 8 -3.95 -7.62 4.03
C LEU A 8 -3.12 -8.82 3.57
N SER A 9 -3.75 -9.84 2.98
CA SER A 9 -3.08 -11.04 2.50
C SER A 9 -1.96 -10.71 1.49
N ASN A 10 -0.89 -11.52 1.48
CA ASN A 10 0.22 -11.33 0.56
C ASN A 10 -0.24 -11.35 -0.91
N GLN A 11 -1.18 -12.25 -1.23
CA GLN A 11 -1.74 -12.35 -2.56
C GLN A 11 -2.48 -11.07 -2.96
N ASN A 12 -3.47 -10.65 -2.18
CA ASN A 12 -4.27 -9.46 -2.49
C ASN A 12 -3.41 -8.19 -2.57
N MET A 13 -2.46 -8.01 -1.66
CA MET A 13 -1.56 -6.86 -1.67
C MET A 13 -0.64 -6.84 -2.90
N ASN A 14 -0.19 -8.00 -3.39
CA ASN A 14 0.61 -8.08 -4.60
C ASN A 14 -0.22 -7.77 -5.86
N GLU A 15 -1.45 -8.30 -5.94
CA GLU A 15 -2.38 -7.98 -7.02
C GLU A 15 -2.71 -6.47 -7.05
N ALA A 16 -2.95 -5.87 -5.89
CA ALA A 16 -3.18 -4.44 -5.74
C ALA A 16 -1.96 -3.61 -6.19
N TYR A 17 -0.75 -3.99 -5.76
CA TYR A 17 0.50 -3.34 -6.21
C TYR A 17 0.63 -3.39 -7.74
N LEU A 18 0.43 -4.55 -8.37
CA LEU A 18 0.53 -4.68 -9.82
C LEU A 18 -0.49 -3.82 -10.56
N ARG A 19 -1.70 -3.67 -10.02
CA ARG A 19 -2.72 -2.80 -10.58
C ARG A 19 -2.32 -1.33 -10.51
N VAL A 20 -1.83 -0.86 -9.36
CA VAL A 20 -1.34 0.52 -9.20
C VAL A 20 -0.17 0.81 -10.12
N TYR A 21 0.79 -0.12 -10.20
CA TYR A 21 1.95 0.01 -11.10
C TYR A 21 1.54 0.15 -12.58
N ARG A 22 0.55 -0.63 -13.03
CA ARG A 22 0.03 -0.57 -14.40
C ARG A 22 -0.70 0.73 -14.72
N ASN A 23 -1.33 1.38 -13.72
CA ASN A 23 -2.05 2.63 -13.93
C ASN A 23 -1.12 3.81 -14.24
N LYS A 24 0.17 3.75 -13.85
CA LYS A 24 1.19 4.78 -14.13
C LYS A 24 0.75 6.22 -13.79
N GLY A 25 -0.01 6.38 -12.71
CA GLY A 25 -0.46 7.69 -12.24
C GLY A 25 0.68 8.56 -11.71
N ALA A 26 0.43 9.87 -11.60
CA ALA A 26 1.33 10.80 -10.93
C ALA A 26 1.47 10.47 -9.44
N SER A 27 2.60 10.85 -8.85
CA SER A 27 2.84 10.73 -7.40
C SER A 27 1.88 11.61 -6.59
N GLY A 28 1.59 11.18 -5.36
CA GLY A 28 0.83 11.97 -4.39
C GLY A 28 1.66 13.07 -3.72
N VAL A 29 1.16 13.59 -2.60
CA VAL A 29 1.85 14.61 -1.78
C VAL A 29 3.20 14.13 -1.22
N ASP A 30 3.41 12.83 -1.11
CA ASP A 30 4.67 12.23 -0.66
C ASP A 30 5.74 12.14 -1.76
N GLY A 31 5.38 12.42 -3.02
CA GLY A 31 6.28 12.33 -4.16
C GLY A 31 6.71 10.90 -4.52
N VAL A 32 6.15 9.86 -3.91
CA VAL A 32 6.54 8.47 -4.21
C VAL A 32 5.97 8.08 -5.57
N THR A 33 6.85 7.79 -6.51
CA THR A 33 6.46 7.38 -7.87
C THR A 33 6.11 5.89 -7.94
N VAL A 34 5.42 5.48 -9.01
CA VAL A 34 5.12 4.05 -9.25
C VAL A 34 6.38 3.19 -9.38
N ASP A 35 7.48 3.76 -9.84
CA ASP A 35 8.77 3.06 -9.97
C ASP A 35 9.45 2.85 -8.62
N GLU A 36 9.31 3.81 -7.69
CA GLU A 36 9.84 3.73 -6.32
C GLU A 36 8.94 2.90 -5.39
N LEU A 37 7.66 2.76 -5.73
CA LEU A 37 6.64 2.11 -4.89
C LEU A 37 7.05 0.70 -4.44
N LYS A 38 7.72 -0.08 -5.30
CA LYS A 38 8.18 -1.43 -4.96
C LYS A 38 9.19 -1.40 -3.80
N GLN A 39 10.16 -0.49 -3.85
CA GLN A 39 11.18 -0.37 -2.82
C GLN A 39 10.58 0.18 -1.53
N TYR A 40 9.69 1.16 -1.64
CA TYR A 40 8.94 1.69 -0.50
C TYR A 40 8.15 0.60 0.22
N LEU A 41 7.38 -0.21 -0.51
CA LEU A 41 6.61 -1.31 0.09
C LEU A 41 7.53 -2.38 0.70
N LYS A 42 8.67 -2.73 0.08
CA LYS A 42 9.63 -3.67 0.68
C LYS A 42 10.12 -3.20 2.05
N LYS A 43 10.34 -1.90 2.23
CA LYS A 43 10.83 -1.31 3.48
C LYS A 43 9.72 -1.18 4.54
N ASN A 44 8.49 -0.84 4.14
CA ASN A 44 7.46 -0.37 5.07
C ASN A 44 6.23 -1.29 5.20
N LYS A 45 6.05 -2.31 4.36
CA LYS A 45 4.80 -3.11 4.30
C LYS A 45 4.37 -3.72 5.63
N ASP A 46 5.30 -4.17 6.47
CA ASP A 46 4.98 -4.89 7.69
C ASP A 46 4.47 -3.91 8.77
N GLU A 47 5.11 -2.74 8.88
CA GLU A 47 4.63 -1.64 9.73
C GLU A 47 3.26 -1.14 9.26
N LEU A 48 3.08 -0.89 7.95
CA LEU A 48 1.81 -0.45 7.38
C LEU A 48 0.68 -1.44 7.69
N ARG A 49 0.92 -2.74 7.49
CA ARG A 49 -0.04 -3.80 7.85
C ARG A 49 -0.38 -3.79 9.33
N GLN A 50 0.62 -3.70 10.20
CA GLN A 50 0.39 -3.65 11.64
C GLN A 50 -0.45 -2.43 12.02
N ARG A 51 -0.14 -1.26 11.49
CA ARG A 51 -0.89 -0.02 11.76
C ARG A 51 -2.33 -0.11 11.25
N ILE A 52 -2.56 -0.72 10.10
CA ILE A 52 -3.92 -0.96 9.58
C ILE A 52 -4.69 -1.90 10.52
N ARG A 53 -4.08 -3.03 10.94
CA ARG A 53 -4.70 -3.97 11.90
C ARG A 53 -5.08 -3.31 13.22
N THR A 54 -4.20 -2.48 13.76
CA THR A 54 -4.45 -1.80 15.03
C THR A 54 -5.25 -0.50 14.87
N ARG A 55 -5.78 -0.20 13.67
CA ARG A 55 -6.53 1.04 13.35
C ARG A 55 -5.75 2.34 13.65
N LYS A 56 -4.43 2.30 13.52
CA LYS A 56 -3.49 3.43 13.70
C LYS A 56 -2.92 3.96 12.38
N TYR A 57 -3.33 3.38 11.25
CA TYR A 57 -2.98 3.90 9.93
C TYR A 57 -3.82 5.13 9.62
N GLN A 58 -3.17 6.23 9.25
CA GLN A 58 -3.80 7.45 8.77
C GLN A 58 -3.36 7.64 7.32
N PRO A 59 -4.27 7.53 6.34
CA PRO A 59 -3.97 7.86 4.97
C PRO A 59 -3.51 9.31 4.84
N GLN A 60 -2.63 9.58 3.88
CA GLN A 60 -2.30 10.95 3.52
C GLN A 60 -3.48 11.62 2.79
N ALA A 61 -3.53 12.94 2.84
CA ALA A 61 -4.49 13.71 2.05
C ALA A 61 -4.29 13.44 0.54
N ALA A 62 -5.38 13.37 -0.21
CA ALA A 62 -5.31 13.37 -1.66
C ALA A 62 -4.92 14.77 -2.16
N LEU A 63 -4.18 14.81 -3.28
CA LEU A 63 -3.98 16.02 -4.07
C LEU A 63 -5.28 16.46 -4.75
#